data_AF-A0A0M8T9X2-F1
#
_entry.id   AF-A0A0M8T9X2-F1
#
_cell.length_a   1.000
_cell.length_b   1.000
_cell.length_c   1.000
_cell.angle_alpha   90.00
_cell.angle_beta   90.00
_cell.angle_gamma   90.00
#
_symmetry.space_group_name_H-M   'P 1'
#
loop_
_entity.id
_entity.type
_entity.pdbx_description
1 polymer ?
#
loop_
_entity_poly.entity_id
_entity_poly.type
_entity_poly.pdbx_seq_one_letter_code
_entity_poly.pdbx_strand_id
1 'polypeptide(L)'
;MDEQVGALLTEILERNGLTPDDLISIWFTATPDLHSDFPAAAARQLGITDVPLICAQELDIAGAMPRVVRILAHVETYLDKAEIAHVYLGSAAALRKDIAQ
;
A
#
# COMPACT_ATOMS: atom_id res chain seq x y z
N MET A 1 10.37 3.18 -7.50
CA MET A 1 9.35 3.53 -6.50
C MET A 1 7.99 3.42 -7.17
N ASP A 2 7.73 4.29 -8.15
CA ASP A 2 6.45 4.41 -8.86
C ASP A 2 5.90 3.10 -9.39
N GLU A 3 6.69 2.35 -10.15
CA GLU A 3 6.25 1.07 -10.73
C GLU A 3 5.78 0.06 -9.66
N GLN A 4 6.52 -0.07 -8.56
CA GLN A 4 6.21 -1.03 -7.49
C GLN A 4 5.01 -0.59 -6.65
N VAL A 5 4.88 0.71 -6.37
CA VAL A 5 3.73 1.27 -5.65
C VAL A 5 2.47 1.19 -6.53
N GLY A 6 2.60 1.47 -7.83
CA GLY A 6 1.53 1.34 -8.79
C GLY A 6 1.05 -0.10 -8.91
N ALA A 7 1.96 -1.07 -9.07
CA ALA A 7 1.64 -2.49 -9.08
C ALA A 7 0.93 -2.94 -7.78
N LEU A 8 1.41 -2.47 -6.62
CA LEU A 8 0.77 -2.78 -5.34
C LEU A 8 -0.65 -2.22 -5.23
N LEU A 9 -0.87 -0.96 -5.64
CA LEU A 9 -2.21 -0.36 -5.65
C LEU A 9 -3.16 -1.09 -6.59
N THR A 10 -2.72 -1.37 -7.81
CA THR A 10 -3.54 -2.11 -8.79
C THR A 10 -3.95 -3.47 -8.25
N GLU A 11 -3.02 -4.24 -7.68
CA GLU A 11 -3.31 -5.56 -7.12
C GLU A 11 -4.25 -5.48 -5.90
N ILE A 12 -4.13 -4.44 -5.05
CA ILE A 12 -5.05 -4.21 -3.93
C ILE A 12 -6.48 -3.99 -4.45
N LEU A 13 -6.64 -3.13 -5.45
CA LEU A 13 -7.96 -2.83 -6.02
C LEU A 13 -8.56 -4.07 -6.69
N GLU A 14 -7.80 -4.74 -7.55
CA GLU A 14 -8.26 -5.92 -8.29
C GLU A 14 -8.67 -7.07 -7.37
N ARG A 15 -7.85 -7.43 -6.37
CA ARG A 15 -8.16 -8.56 -5.48
C ARG A 15 -9.34 -8.33 -4.55
N ASN A 16 -9.68 -7.08 -4.27
CA ASN A 16 -10.79 -6.72 -3.41
C ASN A 16 -12.02 -6.25 -4.23
N GLY A 17 -11.95 -6.31 -5.56
CA GLY A 17 -13.05 -5.87 -6.43
C GLY A 17 -13.40 -4.40 -6.28
N LEU A 18 -12.41 -3.56 -5.96
CA LEU A 18 -12.57 -2.13 -5.69
C LEU A 18 -12.22 -1.29 -6.93
N THR A 19 -12.82 -0.12 -6.99
CA THR A 19 -12.51 0.94 -7.94
C THR A 19 -11.95 2.16 -7.19
N PRO A 20 -11.35 3.15 -7.89
CA PRO A 20 -10.92 4.38 -7.25
C PRO A 20 -12.03 5.12 -6.48
N ASP A 21 -13.28 5.02 -6.93
CA ASP A 21 -14.44 5.69 -6.31
C ASP A 21 -14.78 5.12 -4.92
N ASP A 22 -14.32 3.90 -4.61
CA ASP A 22 -14.53 3.24 -3.32
C ASP A 22 -13.51 3.68 -2.26
N LEU A 23 -12.48 4.43 -2.63
CA LEU A 23 -11.40 4.87 -1.75
C LEU A 23 -11.78 6.13 -0.95
N ILE A 24 -11.69 6.05 0.37
CA ILE A 24 -11.90 7.19 1.28
C ILE A 24 -10.58 7.94 1.52
N SER A 25 -9.49 7.21 1.77
CA SER A 25 -8.15 7.79 1.97
C SER A 25 -7.06 6.74 1.87
N ILE A 26 -5.83 7.16 1.58
CA ILE A 26 -4.66 6.26 1.57
C ILE A 26 -3.50 6.84 2.38
N TRP A 27 -2.95 5.99 3.24
CA TRP A 27 -1.70 6.21 3.93
C TRP A 27 -0.59 5.40 3.28
N PHE A 28 0.54 6.05 3.02
CA PHE A 28 1.77 5.41 2.59
C PHE A 28 2.81 5.55 3.71
N THR A 29 3.48 4.45 4.06
CA THR A 29 4.71 4.50 4.85
C THR A 29 5.88 3.97 4.04
N ALA A 30 7.05 4.56 4.20
CA ALA A 30 8.28 4.07 3.57
C ALA A 30 9.39 3.96 4.61
N THR A 31 10.23 2.93 4.49
CA THR A 31 11.41 2.78 5.35
C THR A 31 12.38 3.96 5.15
N PRO A 32 13.16 4.33 6.18
CA PRO A 32 13.99 5.54 6.16
C PRO A 32 15.09 5.53 5.09
N ASP A 33 15.41 4.37 4.51
CA ASP A 33 16.41 4.19 3.46
C ASP A 33 15.91 4.48 2.03
N LEU A 34 14.65 4.91 1.87
CA LEU A 34 14.05 5.32 0.61
C LEU A 34 13.92 6.85 0.51
N HIS A 35 14.62 7.44 -0.45
CA HIS A 35 14.65 8.90 -0.68
C HIS A 35 14.37 9.31 -2.13
N SER A 36 13.92 8.38 -2.97
CA SER A 36 13.85 8.59 -4.42
C SER A 36 12.63 9.36 -4.89
N ASP A 37 11.46 9.18 -4.25
CA ASP A 37 10.23 9.91 -4.58
C ASP A 37 9.14 9.70 -3.51
N PHE A 38 8.06 10.48 -3.58
CA PHE A 38 6.85 10.30 -2.78
C PHE A 38 5.97 9.18 -3.37
N PRO A 39 5.63 8.13 -2.60
CA PRO A 39 4.76 7.04 -3.06
C PRO A 39 3.40 7.51 -3.62
N ALA A 40 2.86 8.61 -3.08
CA ALA A 40 1.59 9.18 -3.54
C ALA A 40 1.60 9.61 -5.02
N ALA A 41 2.77 9.90 -5.61
CA ALA A 41 2.88 10.25 -7.02
C ALA A 41 2.40 9.09 -7.93
N ALA A 42 2.69 7.85 -7.55
CA ALA A 42 2.24 6.66 -8.28
C ALA A 42 0.71 6.54 -8.31
N ALA A 43 0.03 6.84 -7.19
CA ALA A 43 -1.43 6.83 -7.13
C ALA A 43 -2.05 7.86 -8.09
N ARG A 44 -1.44 9.04 -8.22
CA ARG A 44 -1.90 10.07 -9.16
C ARG A 44 -1.77 9.61 -10.62
N GLN A 45 -0.69 8.91 -10.96
CA GLN A 45 -0.49 8.35 -12.30
C GLN A 45 -1.53 7.28 -12.66
N LEU A 46 -2.10 6.60 -11.65
CA LEU A 46 -3.20 5.64 -11.80
C LEU A 46 -4.59 6.28 -11.88
N GLY A 47 -4.69 7.61 -11.91
CA GLY A 47 -5.97 8.33 -12.02
C GLY A 47 -6.66 8.60 -10.68
N ILE A 48 -6.06 8.22 -9.56
CA ILE A 48 -6.58 8.52 -8.21
C ILE A 48 -6.27 9.99 -7.89
N THR A 49 -7.12 10.92 -8.34
CA THR A 49 -6.82 12.37 -8.33
C THR A 49 -7.55 13.17 -7.25
N ASP A 50 -8.64 12.64 -6.73
CA ASP A 50 -9.55 13.26 -5.76
C ASP A 50 -9.48 12.64 -4.35
N VAL A 51 -8.91 11.43 -4.22
CA VAL A 51 -8.69 10.78 -2.93
C VAL A 51 -7.60 11.51 -2.13
N PRO A 52 -7.82 11.78 -0.83
CA PRO A 52 -6.80 12.27 0.10
C PRO A 52 -5.68 11.24 0.33
N LEU A 53 -4.43 11.66 0.13
CA LEU A 53 -3.23 10.82 0.27
C LEU A 53 -2.28 11.46 1.29
N ILE A 54 -1.68 10.65 2.16
CA ILE A 54 -0.61 11.09 3.06
C ILE A 54 0.56 10.11 3.06
N CYS A 55 1.77 10.65 3.13
CA CYS A 55 2.99 9.87 3.28
C CYS A 55 3.61 10.13 4.65
N ALA A 56 4.12 9.07 5.28
CA ALA A 56 4.90 9.14 6.51
C ALA A 56 6.15 8.26 6.38
N GLN A 57 7.16 8.55 7.20
CA GLN A 57 8.26 7.62 7.37
C GLN A 57 7.82 6.48 8.30
N GLU A 58 8.21 5.26 7.97
CA GLU A 58 8.07 4.11 8.85
C GLU A 58 9.05 4.19 10.02
N LEU A 59 8.75 3.47 11.10
CA LEU A 59 9.70 3.23 12.19
C LEU A 59 11.02 2.64 11.69
N ASP A 60 12.12 3.15 12.23
CA ASP A 60 13.48 2.65 11.99
C ASP A 60 13.83 1.55 13.02
N ILE A 61 13.46 0.31 12.70
CA ILE A 61 13.66 -0.84 13.59
C ILE A 61 14.89 -1.63 13.14
N ALA A 62 15.83 -1.88 14.06
CA ALA A 62 17.02 -2.67 13.79
C ALA A 62 16.67 -4.08 13.28
N GLY A 63 17.22 -4.46 12.13
CA GLY A 63 16.96 -5.75 11.49
C GLY A 63 15.66 -5.84 10.68
N ALA A 64 14.89 -4.75 10.60
CA ALA A 64 13.71 -4.71 9.74
C ALA A 64 14.09 -4.77 8.25
N MET A 65 13.13 -5.22 7.43
CA MET A 65 13.31 -5.31 5.99
C MET A 65 13.56 -3.92 5.38
N PRO A 66 14.66 -3.73 4.63
CA PRO A 66 14.97 -2.45 3.99
C PRO A 66 14.12 -2.23 2.74
N ARG A 67 14.00 -0.96 2.33
CA ARG A 67 13.32 -0.53 1.10
C ARG A 67 11.89 -1.04 0.95
N VAL A 68 11.09 -0.88 2.01
CA VAL A 68 9.68 -1.28 2.02
C VAL A 68 8.78 -0.06 1.95
N VAL A 69 7.78 -0.12 1.06
CA VAL A 69 6.62 0.76 1.10
C VAL A 69 5.41 -0.03 1.56
N ARG A 70 4.62 0.54 2.46
CA ARG A 70 3.34 0.00 2.92
C ARG A 70 2.21 0.93 2.52
N ILE A 71 1.04 0.33 2.35
CA ILE A 71 -0.21 1.03 2.03
C ILE A 71 -1.25 0.61 3.06
N LEU A 72 -1.89 1.60 3.68
CA LEU A 72 -3.14 1.43 4.41
C LEU A 72 -4.21 2.25 3.70
N ALA A 73 -5.16 1.56 3.07
CA ALA A 73 -6.30 2.19 2.40
C ALA A 73 -7.55 2.05 3.26
N HIS A 74 -8.28 3.16 3.43
CA HIS A 74 -9.65 3.14 3.94
C HIS A 74 -10.59 3.14 2.74
N VAL A 75 -11.54 2.21 2.74
CA VAL A 75 -12.45 1.97 1.60
C VAL A 75 -13.86 1.76 2.10
N GLU A 76 -14.83 2.11 1.26
CA GLU A 76 -16.23 1.68 1.40
C GLU A 76 -16.38 0.35 0.66
N THR A 77 -16.89 -0.69 1.32
CA THR A 77 -17.03 -2.02 0.71
C THR A 77 -18.10 -2.86 1.40
N TYR A 78 -18.68 -3.79 0.65
CA TYR A 78 -19.62 -4.80 1.18
C TYR A 78 -18.93 -6.09 1.63
N LEU A 79 -17.61 -6.20 1.44
CA LEU A 79 -16.85 -7.36 1.90
C LEU A 79 -16.80 -7.39 3.43
N ASP A 80 -16.99 -8.58 3.99
CA ASP A 80 -16.68 -8.79 5.41
C ASP A 80 -15.17 -8.69 5.62
N LYS A 81 -14.76 -8.32 6.84
CA LYS A 81 -13.35 -8.19 7.21
C LYS A 81 -12.51 -9.44 6.88
N ALA A 82 -13.09 -10.64 7.01
CA ALA A 82 -12.41 -11.90 6.73
C ALA A 82 -12.16 -12.15 5.24
N GLU A 83 -12.89 -11.46 4.36
CA GLU A 83 -12.80 -11.59 2.90
C GLU A 83 -11.77 -10.62 2.30
N ILE A 84 -11.34 -9.61 3.08
CA ILE A 84 -10.35 -8.62 2.63
C ILE A 84 -9.01 -9.30 2.28
N ALA A 85 -8.61 -9.15 1.03
CA ALA A 85 -7.35 -9.65 0.51
C ALA A 85 -6.23 -8.62 0.72
N HIS A 86 -5.47 -8.77 1.81
CA HIS A 86 -4.24 -8.01 2.01
C HIS A 86 -3.12 -8.48 1.06
N VAL A 87 -2.52 -7.53 0.33
CA VAL A 87 -1.54 -7.79 -0.73
C VAL A 87 -0.12 -7.54 -0.25
N TYR A 88 0.78 -8.47 -0.57
CA TYR A 88 2.22 -8.37 -0.31
C TYR A 88 2.97 -8.80 -1.57
N LEU A 89 3.81 -7.91 -2.11
CA LEU A 89 4.58 -8.14 -3.34
C LEU A 89 6.08 -8.17 -3.08
N GLY A 90 6.84 -8.73 -4.02
CA GLY A 90 8.30 -8.82 -3.94
C GLY A 90 8.79 -9.52 -2.66
N SER A 91 9.87 -9.01 -2.08
CA SER A 91 10.43 -9.56 -0.84
C SER A 91 9.50 -9.37 0.38
N ALA A 92 8.61 -8.37 0.34
CA ALA A 92 7.66 -8.12 1.42
C ALA A 92 6.61 -9.24 1.57
N ALA A 93 6.48 -10.14 0.60
CA ALA A 93 5.70 -11.37 0.75
C ALA A 93 6.13 -12.22 1.96
N ALA A 94 7.39 -12.10 2.40
CA ALA A 94 7.88 -12.75 3.61
C ALA A 94 7.19 -12.21 4.89
N LEU A 95 6.85 -10.92 4.95
CA LEU A 95 6.27 -10.26 6.13
C LEU A 95 4.87 -10.80 6.50
N ARG A 96 4.15 -11.40 5.54
CA ARG A 96 2.85 -12.01 5.83
C ARG A 96 2.96 -13.31 6.61
N LYS A 97 4.09 -14.02 6.51
CA LYS A 97 4.31 -15.27 7.25
C LYS A 97 4.28 -15.02 8.76
N ASP A 98 4.58 -13.79 9.16
CA ASP A 98 4.63 -13.32 10.54
C ASP A 98 3.22 -13.19 11.15
N ILE A 99 2.18 -13.00 10.33
CA ILE A 99 0.75 -12.90 10.73
C ILE A 99 0.03 -14.26 10.65
N ALA A 100 0.60 -15.22 9.92
CA ALA A 100 0.07 -16.59 9.79
C ALA A 100 0.51 -17.53 10.93
N GLN A 101 1.05 -16.98 12.04
CA GLN A 101 1.33 -17.70 13.29
C GLN A 101 0.29 -17.39 14.37
#